data_AF-A0A8X6VTF9-F1
#
_entry.id   AF-A0A8X6VTF9-F1
#
_cell.length_a   1.000
_cell.length_b   1.000
_cell.length_c   1.000
_cell.angle_alpha   90.00
_cell.angle_beta   90.00
_cell.angle_gamma   90.00
#
_symmetry.space_group_name_H-M   'P 1'
#
loop_
_entity.id
_entity.type
_entity.pdbx_description
1 polymer ?
#
loop_
_entity_poly.entity_id
_entity_poly.type
_entity_poly.pdbx_seq_one_letter_code
_entity_poly.pdbx_strand_id
1 'polypeptide(L)' 'MTLQCKSRFGKSVNPETVRNVLRKRKYHGRVPQRKPYISKTNRQARLAFAKMYGRQPTEYWENIICVDES' A
#
# COMPACT_ATOMS: atom_id res chain seq x y z
N MET A 1 -2.55 -15.94 14.17
CA MET A 1 -2.65 -16.74 12.92
C MET A 1 -3.07 -18.18 13.17
N THR A 2 -2.49 -18.89 14.14
CA THR A 2 -2.90 -20.26 14.51
C THR A 2 -4.38 -20.38 14.90
N LEU A 3 -4.91 -19.41 15.64
CA LEU A 3 -6.35 -19.31 15.95
C LEU A 3 -7.21 -19.19 14.70
N GLN A 4 -6.76 -18.42 13.70
CA GLN A 4 -7.48 -18.31 12.42
C GLN A 4 -7.42 -19.60 11.62
N CYS A 5 -6.28 -20.32 11.63
CA CYS A 5 -6.19 -21.63 10.99
C CYS A 5 -7.12 -22.67 11.65
N LYS A 6 -7.22 -22.67 12.98
CA LYS A 6 -8.14 -23.54 13.73
C LYS A 6 -9.61 -23.19 13.42
N SER A 7 -9.96 -21.91 13.42
CA SER A 7 -11.32 -21.45 13.12
C SER A 7 -11.73 -21.72 11.67
N ARG A 8 -10.87 -21.46 10.67
CA ARG A 8 -11.20 -21.65 9.25
C ARG A 8 -11.11 -23.09 8.77
N PHE A 9 -10.13 -23.86 9.26
CA PHE A 9 -9.80 -25.18 8.69
C PHE A 9 -9.98 -26.32 9.70
N GLY A 10 -10.39 -26.04 10.94
CA GLY A 10 -10.55 -27.05 12.00
C GLY A 10 -9.25 -27.69 12.49
N LYS A 11 -8.08 -27.24 11.98
CA LYS A 11 -6.78 -27.86 12.25
C LYS A 11 -6.00 -27.06 13.28
N SER A 12 -5.52 -27.75 14.31
CA SER A 12 -4.51 -27.22 15.21
C SER A 12 -3.13 -27.33 14.55
N VAL A 13 -2.42 -26.22 14.40
CA VAL A 13 -1.09 -26.16 13.78
C VAL A 13 -0.13 -25.43 14.68
N ASN A 14 1.13 -25.90 14.69
CA ASN A 14 2.21 -25.22 15.41
C ASN A 14 2.48 -23.85 14.75
N PRO A 15 2.63 -22.75 15.54
CA PRO A 15 3.03 -21.44 15.02
C PRO A 15 4.26 -21.45 14.10
N GLU A 16 5.24 -22.32 14.37
CA GLU A 16 6.47 -22.45 13.56
C GLU A 16 6.16 -22.96 12.15
N THR A 17 5.27 -23.95 12.04
CA THR A 17 4.80 -24.48 10.74
C THR A 17 4.18 -23.36 9.90
N VAL A 18 3.37 -22.49 10.52
CA VAL A 18 2.77 -21.34 9.84
C VAL A 18 3.84 -20.37 9.35
N ARG A 19 4.83 -20.03 10.20
CA ARG A 19 5.94 -19.14 9.81
C ARG A 19 6.81 -19.73 8.69
N ASN A 20 7.10 -21.03 8.72
CA ASN A 20 7.87 -21.70 7.69
C ASN A 20 7.16 -21.71 6.34
N VAL A 21 5.84 -21.96 6.33
CA VAL A 21 5.04 -21.89 5.10
C VAL A 21 5.00 -20.47 4.53
N LEU A 22 4.82 -19.45 5.37
CA LEU A 22 4.83 -18.05 4.94
C LEU A 22 6.19 -17.66 4.34
N ARG A 23 7.29 -18.02 5.00
CA ARG A 23 8.66 -17.78 4.51
C ARG A 23 8.93 -18.50 3.19
N LYS A 24 8.54 -19.77 3.05
CA LYS A 24 8.68 -20.54 1.80
C LYS A 24 7.95 -19.87 0.63
N ARG A 25 6.81 -19.24 0.91
CA ARG A 25 6.02 -18.48 -0.07
C ARG A 25 6.44 -17.01 -0.21
N LYS A 26 7.54 -16.59 0.42
CA LYS A 26 8.07 -15.21 0.42
C LYS A 26 7.07 -14.17 0.96
N TYR A 27 6.15 -14.58 1.83
CA TYR A 27 5.29 -13.66 2.57
C TYR A 27 6.04 -13.13 3.79
N HIS A 28 6.21 -11.82 3.86
CA HIS A 28 6.87 -11.15 4.97
C HIS A 28 5.94 -10.14 5.62
N GLY A 29 5.97 -10.08 6.95
CA GLY A 29 5.37 -8.95 7.67
C GLY A 29 6.09 -7.66 7.29
N ARG A 30 5.34 -6.61 6.97
CA ARG A 30 5.84 -5.27 6.71
C ARG A 30 5.11 -4.30 7.63
N VAL A 31 5.84 -3.36 8.20
CA VAL A 31 5.25 -2.27 8.99
C VAL A 31 4.57 -1.30 8.02
N PRO A 32 3.31 -0.91 8.25
CA PRO A 32 2.65 0.09 7.41
C PRO A 32 3.37 1.44 7.51
N GLN A 33 3.52 2.14 6.39
CA GLN A 33 4.08 3.48 6.36
C GLN A 33 3.12 4.48 7.04
N ARG A 34 3.67 5.39 7.86
CA ARG A 34 2.91 6.50 8.44
C ARG A 34 2.62 7.51 7.33
N LYS A 35 1.35 7.64 6.94
CA LYS A 35 0.87 8.65 5.98
C LYS A 35 -0.12 9.58 6.66
N PRO A 36 -0.13 10.89 6.36
CA PRO A 36 -1.18 11.77 6.85
C PRO A 36 -2.54 11.28 6.34
N TYR A 37 -3.58 11.52 7.12
CA TYR A 37 -4.94 11.17 6.71
C TYR A 37 -5.35 11.99 5.49
N ILE A 38 -5.85 11.32 4.46
CA ILE A 38 -6.36 11.95 3.25
C ILE A 38 -7.85 11.60 3.16
N SER A 39 -8.69 12.63 3.09
CA SER A 39 -10.13 12.44 2.89
C SER A 39 -10.42 11.66 1.60
N LYS A 40 -11.58 10.99 1.54
CA LYS A 40 -11.98 10.22 0.34
C LYS A 40 -12.00 11.11 -0.91
N THR A 41 -12.50 12.33 -0.78
CA THR A 41 -12.53 13.34 -1.85
C THR A 41 -11.13 13.68 -2.34
N ASN A 42 -10.20 13.97 -1.42
CA ASN A 42 -8.83 14.33 -1.79
C ASN A 42 -8.09 13.15 -2.43
N ARG A 43 -8.37 11.90 -2.01
CA ARG A 43 -7.82 10.71 -2.68
C ARG A 43 -8.28 10.60 -4.13
N GLN A 44 -9.55 10.89 -4.40
CA GLN A 44 -10.10 10.85 -5.76
C GLN A 44 -9.52 11.96 -6.64
N ALA A 45 -9.44 13.19 -6.12
CA ALA A 45 -8.84 14.32 -6.84
C ALA A 45 -7.36 14.05 -7.19
N ARG A 46 -6.58 13.53 -6.25
CA ARG A 46 -5.18 13.15 -6.48
C ARG A 46 -5.04 12.06 -7.56
N LEU A 47 -5.93 11.07 -7.55
CA LEU A 47 -5.92 10.00 -8.56
C LEU A 47 -6.30 10.53 -9.95
N ALA A 48 -7.29 11.41 -10.04
CA ALA A 48 -7.68 12.05 -11.29
C ALA A 48 -6.53 12.87 -11.87
N PHE A 49 -5.90 13.72 -11.04
CA PHE A 49 -4.72 14.49 -11.42
C PHE A 49 -3.59 13.58 -11.94
N ALA A 50 -3.24 12.53 -11.20
CA ALA A 50 -2.19 11.60 -11.59
C ALA A 50 -2.49 10.87 -12.92
N LYS A 51 -3.75 10.52 -13.17
CA LYS A 51 -4.15 9.89 -14.45
C LYS A 51 -4.06 10.88 -15.62
N MET A 52 -4.45 12.14 -15.41
CA MET A 52 -4.42 13.17 -16.44
C MET A 52 -3.00 13.56 -16.83
N TYR A 53 -2.13 13.77 -15.86
CA TYR A 53 -0.80 14.34 -16.10
C TYR A 53 0.35 13.33 -16.02
N GLY A 54 0.12 12.11 -15.52
CA GLY A 54 1.19 11.14 -15.29
C GLY A 54 1.87 10.58 -16.55
N ARG A 55 1.32 10.84 -17.74
CA ARG A 55 1.93 10.48 -19.04
C ARG A 55 2.47 11.68 -19.82
N GLN A 56 2.41 12.88 -19.24
CA GLN A 56 2.94 14.07 -19.90
C GLN A 56 4.46 13.99 -20.01
N PRO A 57 5.04 14.50 -21.11
CA PRO A 57 6.47 14.46 -21.33
C PRO A 57 7.19 15.50 -20.45
N THR A 58 8.51 15.42 -20.34
CA THR A 58 9.28 16.24 -19.39
C THR A 58 9.17 17.73 -19.70
N GLU A 59 9.11 18.10 -20.98
CA GLU A 59 9.01 19.50 -21.43
C GLU A 59 7.72 20.17 -20.92
N TYR A 60 6.65 19.40 -20.71
CA TYR A 60 5.43 19.91 -20.10
C TYR A 60 5.68 20.44 -18.68
N TRP A 61 6.49 19.73 -17.90
CA TRP A 61 6.77 20.08 -16.50
C TRP A 61 7.78 21.22 -16.37
N GLU A 62 8.69 21.37 -17.33
CA GLU A 62 9.68 22.47 -17.35
C GLU A 62 9.02 23.86 -17.47
N ASN A 63 7.82 23.91 -18.06
CA ASN A 63 7.06 25.14 -18.22
C ASN A 63 6.16 25.47 -17.01
N ILE A 64 6.12 24.62 -15.98
CA ILE A 64 5.25 24.80 -14.81
C ILE A 64 6.02 25.45 -13.67
N ILE A 65 5.53 26.61 -13.21
CA ILE A 65 6.03 27.28 -12.01
C ILE A 65 5.16 26.86 -10.83
N CYS A 66 5.76 26.17 -9.86
CA CYS A 66 5.11 25.84 -8.58
C CYS A 66 5.34 26.97 -7.58
N VAL A 67 4.26 27.52 -7.02
CA VAL A 67 4.30 28.56 -5.98
C VAL A 67 3.57 28.03 -4.76
N ASP A 68 4.16 28.21 -3.58
CA ASP A 68 3.58 27.85 -2.29
C ASP A 68 4.00 28.89 -1.24
N GLU A 69 3.15 29.09 -0.22
CA GLU A 69 3.44 29.98 0.91
C GLU A 69 4.07 29.17 2.04
N SER A 70 5.08 29.73 2.72
CA SER A 70 5.75 29.10 3.88
C SER A 70 5.13 29.52 5.20
#